data_AF-A0A6Y4ESZ9-F1
#
_entry.id   AF-A0A6Y4ESZ9-F1
#
_cell.length_a   1.000
_cell.length_b   1.000
_cell.length_c   1.000
_cell.angle_alpha   90.00
_cell.angle_beta   90.00
_cell.angle_gamma   90.00
#
_symmetry.space_group_name_H-M   'P 1'
#
loop_
_entity.id
_entity.type
_entity.pdbx_description
1 polymer ?
#
loop_
_entity_poly.entity_id
_entity_poly.type
_entity_poly.pdbx_seq_one_letter_code
_entity_poly.pdbx_strand_id
1 'polypeptide(L)'
;MNKQISTDLLEGLDGFEFEERADYLPPSILAKWSPNNKHFRAIQKKLTQVGAKLLVGPRGAGKTHYMRHAYLDCKENKNLPLPLYVSFNHYLRLETYIHETSNAIEIFHAWVLAKIVLACYDDYNIFPFEEITIDDIKNFILDIEKQNYKTEHNKVITSLSIESTQDIIDTCANKQGRKRTVLFFDDAALTLTKEYMVEFFDIFRSIKTSRISPKASVYPGTTQYGPRFHVGQDAEPVMIWQEVDQSDYINFMLELVKERFNNIPQIDTEINQLLIYASFGIPRAYINLVRAYSESNAKTKQSKFNMVIEERCKYLYDEYIS
;
A
#
# COMPACT_ATOMS: atom_id res chain seq x y z
N MET A 1 -35.24 -19.18 19.47
CA MET A 1 -35.19 -18.05 18.51
C MET A 1 -33.75 -17.84 18.11
N ASN A 2 -33.23 -18.71 17.24
CA ASN A 2 -31.88 -18.66 16.71
C ASN A 2 -32.03 -19.04 15.24
N LYS A 3 -32.00 -18.06 14.33
CA LYS A 3 -31.79 -18.16 12.88
C LYS A 3 -32.26 -16.87 12.23
N GLN A 4 -31.34 -15.91 12.02
CA GLN A 4 -31.37 -14.88 10.95
C GLN A 4 -30.24 -13.84 11.18
N ILE A 5 -29.00 -14.29 11.42
CA ILE A 5 -27.84 -13.37 11.48
C ILE A 5 -26.69 -13.84 10.56
N SER A 6 -26.81 -14.98 9.86
CA SER A 6 -25.65 -15.61 9.20
C SER A 6 -25.72 -15.77 7.68
N THR A 7 -26.73 -15.27 6.97
CA THR A 7 -26.83 -15.46 5.50
C THR A 7 -26.48 -14.19 4.71
N ASP A 8 -26.83 -13.00 5.21
CA ASP A 8 -26.65 -11.75 4.44
C ASP A 8 -25.18 -11.25 4.41
N LEU A 9 -24.31 -11.76 5.30
CA LEU A 9 -22.87 -11.49 5.27
C LEU A 9 -22.09 -12.39 4.30
N LEU A 10 -22.68 -13.52 3.87
CA LEU A 10 -22.03 -14.49 2.98
C LEU A 10 -22.23 -14.14 1.50
N GLU A 11 -23.37 -13.55 1.12
CA GLU A 11 -23.66 -13.18 -0.29
C GLU A 11 -22.79 -12.01 -0.82
N GLY A 12 -22.13 -11.24 0.06
CA GLY A 12 -21.22 -10.17 -0.31
C GLY A 12 -19.76 -10.58 -0.53
N LEU A 13 -19.40 -11.85 -0.27
CA LEU A 13 -18.00 -12.32 -0.36
C LEU A 13 -17.59 -12.75 -1.77
N ASP A 14 -18.51 -13.28 -2.56
CA ASP A 14 -18.24 -13.80 -3.92
C ASP A 14 -17.84 -12.70 -4.92
N GLY A 15 -18.19 -11.43 -4.64
CA GLY A 15 -17.86 -10.29 -5.49
C GLY A 15 -16.40 -9.82 -5.41
N PHE A 16 -15.68 -10.15 -4.34
CA PHE A 16 -14.32 -9.63 -4.11
C PHE A 16 -13.22 -10.65 -4.41
N GLU A 17 -13.52 -11.94 -4.58
CA GLU A 17 -12.48 -13.00 -4.67
C GLU A 17 -11.43 -12.71 -5.76
N PHE A 18 -11.85 -12.02 -6.83
CA PHE A 18 -10.99 -11.61 -7.96
C PHE A 18 -10.51 -10.15 -7.90
N GLU A 19 -10.76 -9.44 -6.80
CA GLU A 19 -10.28 -8.08 -6.60
C GLU A 19 -8.75 -8.08 -6.46
N GLU A 20 -8.08 -7.45 -7.42
CA GLU A 20 -6.63 -7.43 -7.52
C GLU A 20 -6.01 -6.35 -6.63
N ARG A 21 -6.73 -5.24 -6.39
CA ARG A 21 -6.24 -4.14 -5.57
C ARG A 21 -6.71 -4.32 -4.14
N ALA A 22 -5.73 -4.45 -3.25
CA ALA A 22 -6.01 -4.50 -1.83
C ALA A 22 -6.77 -3.27 -1.35
N ASP A 23 -6.68 -2.09 -1.99
CA ASP A 23 -7.42 -0.87 -1.63
C ASP A 23 -8.95 -1.03 -1.62
N TYR A 24 -9.47 -1.88 -2.51
CA TYR A 24 -10.91 -2.09 -2.65
C TYR A 24 -11.46 -3.17 -1.71
N LEU A 25 -10.59 -3.83 -0.94
CA LEU A 25 -11.00 -4.85 0.03
C LEU A 25 -11.57 -4.21 1.31
N PRO A 26 -12.75 -4.65 1.77
CA PRO A 26 -13.23 -4.33 3.11
C PRO A 26 -12.25 -4.81 4.20
N PRO A 27 -12.15 -4.11 5.35
CA PRO A 27 -11.26 -4.50 6.45
C PRO A 27 -11.46 -5.94 6.94
N SER A 28 -12.72 -6.40 7.04
CA SER A 28 -13.06 -7.77 7.46
C SER A 28 -12.52 -8.83 6.49
N ILE A 29 -12.57 -8.55 5.19
CA ILE A 29 -12.06 -9.44 4.14
C ILE A 29 -10.53 -9.46 4.15
N LEU A 30 -9.90 -8.29 4.33
CA LEU A 30 -8.44 -8.19 4.36
C LEU A 30 -7.83 -8.99 5.52
N ALA A 31 -8.44 -8.94 6.70
CA ALA A 31 -8.03 -9.74 7.86
C ALA A 31 -8.20 -11.25 7.59
N LYS A 32 -9.31 -11.66 7.00
CA LYS A 32 -9.56 -13.07 6.62
C LYS A 32 -8.53 -13.57 5.61
N TRP A 33 -8.20 -12.78 4.59
CA TRP A 33 -7.31 -13.19 3.50
C TRP A 33 -5.82 -13.07 3.80
N SER A 34 -5.48 -12.72 5.03
CA SER A 34 -4.08 -12.59 5.44
C SER A 34 -3.51 -13.96 5.79
N PRO A 35 -2.44 -14.39 5.09
CA PRO A 35 -1.88 -15.71 5.33
C PRO A 35 -1.23 -15.74 6.72
N ASN A 36 -1.42 -16.84 7.45
CA ASN A 36 -0.98 -16.96 8.84
C ASN A 36 0.39 -17.65 8.99
N ASN A 37 1.32 -17.39 8.09
CA ASN A 37 2.66 -17.99 8.10
C ASN A 37 3.73 -17.13 8.77
N LYS A 38 4.90 -17.76 8.99
CA LYS A 38 6.06 -17.13 9.63
C LYS A 38 6.54 -15.89 8.87
N HIS A 39 6.53 -15.96 7.54
CA HIS A 39 6.97 -14.86 6.68
C HIS A 39 6.06 -13.63 6.86
N PHE A 40 4.74 -13.82 6.79
CA PHE A 40 3.77 -12.75 6.99
C PHE A 40 3.93 -12.08 8.35
N ARG A 41 3.99 -12.88 9.43
CA ARG A 41 4.19 -12.36 10.80
C ARG A 41 5.50 -11.60 10.97
N ALA A 42 6.57 -12.02 10.28
CA ALA A 42 7.85 -11.32 10.32
C ALA A 42 7.74 -9.92 9.69
N ILE A 43 7.06 -9.78 8.55
CA ILE A 43 6.80 -8.48 7.91
C ILE A 43 5.91 -7.61 8.78
N GLN A 44 4.83 -8.15 9.34
CA GLN A 44 3.95 -7.41 10.26
C GLN A 44 4.71 -6.86 11.46
N LYS A 45 5.61 -7.67 12.05
CA LYS A 45 6.51 -7.21 13.12
C LYS A 45 7.42 -6.08 12.66
N LYS A 46 7.99 -6.15 11.45
CA LYS A 46 8.82 -5.08 10.90
C LYS A 46 8.02 -3.80 10.69
N LEU A 47 6.84 -3.88 10.08
CA LEU A 47 5.94 -2.76 9.86
C LEU A 47 5.54 -2.04 11.15
N THR A 48 5.33 -2.79 12.23
CA THR A 48 4.99 -2.21 13.53
C THR A 48 6.20 -1.82 14.37
N GLN A 49 7.43 -2.19 14.00
CA GLN A 49 8.66 -1.85 14.73
C GLN A 49 9.09 -0.38 14.52
N VAL A 50 9.80 0.16 15.52
CA VAL A 50 10.45 1.48 15.47
C VAL A 50 11.41 1.65 14.28
N GLY A 51 11.64 2.89 13.89
CA GLY A 51 12.54 3.27 12.81
C GLY A 51 11.87 3.23 11.44
N ALA A 52 12.47 3.92 10.47
CA ALA A 52 11.96 3.99 9.11
C ALA A 52 12.21 2.67 8.37
N LYS A 53 11.23 2.22 7.57
CA LYS A 53 11.38 1.01 6.76
C LYS A 53 10.78 1.17 5.37
N LEU A 54 11.38 0.49 4.41
CA LEU A 54 10.93 0.44 3.03
C LEU A 54 10.45 -0.98 2.72
N LEU A 55 9.18 -1.15 2.36
CA LEU A 55 8.66 -2.42 1.89
C LEU A 55 9.03 -2.59 0.42
N VAL A 56 9.99 -3.46 0.15
CA VAL A 56 10.59 -3.65 -1.16
C VAL A 56 9.99 -4.89 -1.82
N GLY A 57 9.44 -4.72 -3.03
CA GLY A 57 9.01 -5.85 -3.85
C GLY A 57 8.41 -5.39 -5.17
N PRO A 58 8.26 -6.29 -6.16
CA PRO A 58 7.67 -5.96 -7.45
C PRO A 58 6.18 -5.59 -7.33
N ARG A 59 5.61 -5.07 -8.42
CA ARG A 59 4.17 -4.77 -8.50
C ARG A 59 3.37 -6.06 -8.36
N GLY A 60 2.34 -6.04 -7.50
CA GLY A 60 1.54 -7.24 -7.21
C GLY A 60 2.13 -8.17 -6.12
N ALA A 61 3.24 -7.79 -5.48
CA ALA A 61 3.81 -8.54 -4.34
C ALA A 61 2.99 -8.45 -3.03
N GLY A 62 1.94 -7.61 -2.99
CA GLY A 62 1.07 -7.46 -1.82
C GLY A 62 1.48 -6.36 -0.82
N LYS A 63 2.31 -5.38 -1.22
CA LYS A 63 2.77 -4.27 -0.35
C LYS A 63 1.61 -3.55 0.36
N THR A 64 0.59 -3.12 -0.39
CA THR A 64 -0.65 -2.51 0.14
C THR A 64 -1.36 -3.43 1.13
N HIS A 65 -1.46 -4.73 0.83
CA HIS A 65 -2.09 -5.70 1.72
C HIS A 65 -1.37 -5.77 3.07
N TYR A 66 -0.03 -5.87 3.06
CA TYR A 66 0.77 -5.87 4.28
C TYR A 66 0.58 -4.59 5.11
N MET A 67 0.61 -3.42 4.45
CA MET A 67 0.46 -2.12 5.13
C MET A 67 -0.95 -1.93 5.70
N ARG A 68 -2.00 -2.24 4.94
CA ARG A 68 -3.38 -2.14 5.40
C ARG A 68 -3.66 -3.09 6.56
N HIS A 69 -3.13 -4.32 6.53
CA HIS A 69 -3.22 -5.24 7.66
C HIS A 69 -2.55 -4.66 8.91
N ALA A 70 -1.31 -4.18 8.79
CA ALA A 70 -0.59 -3.58 9.91
C ALA A 70 -1.33 -2.37 10.49
N TYR A 71 -1.93 -1.55 9.63
CA TYR A 71 -2.75 -0.41 10.02
C TYR A 71 -3.98 -0.85 10.84
N LEU A 72 -4.73 -1.83 10.36
CA LEU A 72 -5.91 -2.35 11.06
C LEU A 72 -5.54 -2.99 12.41
N ASP A 73 -4.51 -3.83 12.44
CA ASP A 73 -4.00 -4.44 13.68
C ASP A 73 -3.64 -3.38 14.73
N CYS A 74 -2.96 -2.32 14.31
CA CYS A 74 -2.58 -1.22 15.20
C CYS A 74 -3.78 -0.41 15.69
N LYS A 75 -4.83 -0.28 14.86
CA LYS A 75 -6.07 0.45 15.19
C LYS A 75 -6.84 -0.30 16.28
N GLU A 76 -6.92 -1.62 16.17
CA GLU A 76 -7.61 -2.48 17.14
C GLU A 76 -6.82 -2.69 18.44
N ASN A 77 -5.50 -2.87 18.37
CA ASN A 77 -4.68 -3.21 19.53
C ASN A 77 -4.00 -1.99 20.16
N LYS A 78 -4.45 -1.57 21.35
CA LYS A 78 -3.92 -0.42 22.11
C LYS A 78 -2.43 -0.49 22.49
N ASN A 79 -1.84 -1.68 22.51
CA ASN A 79 -0.43 -1.88 22.85
C ASN A 79 0.53 -1.63 21.67
N LEU A 80 0.00 -1.55 20.45
CA LEU A 80 0.76 -1.25 19.24
C LEU A 80 0.99 0.26 19.07
N PRO A 81 1.84 0.71 18.13
CA PRO A 81 1.91 2.13 17.79
C PRO A 81 0.57 2.69 17.31
N LEU A 82 0.37 4.01 17.43
CA LEU A 82 -0.72 4.69 16.73
C LEU A 82 -0.51 4.54 15.22
N PRO A 83 -1.46 4.02 14.45
CA PRO A 83 -1.32 3.95 13.00
C PRO A 83 -1.89 5.19 12.31
N LEU A 84 -1.18 5.67 11.29
CA LEU A 84 -1.67 6.64 10.30
C LEU A 84 -1.43 6.06 8.91
N TYR A 85 -2.41 6.19 8.01
CA TYR A 85 -2.31 5.67 6.64
C TYR A 85 -2.53 6.77 5.62
N VAL A 86 -1.60 6.92 4.68
CA VAL A 86 -1.63 7.92 3.63
C VAL A 86 -1.36 7.24 2.30
N SER A 87 -2.19 7.53 1.30
CA SER A 87 -2.08 6.99 -0.07
C SER A 87 -1.90 8.11 -1.10
N PHE A 88 -1.10 7.83 -2.13
CA PHE A 88 -0.71 8.79 -3.18
C PHE A 88 -1.27 8.45 -4.57
N ASN A 89 -2.46 7.85 -4.64
CA ASN A 89 -3.09 7.36 -5.88
C ASN A 89 -3.33 8.41 -6.99
N HIS A 90 -3.33 9.71 -6.69
CA HIS A 90 -3.65 10.79 -7.66
C HIS A 90 -2.45 11.63 -8.11
N TYR A 91 -1.23 11.18 -7.84
CA TYR A 91 -0.02 11.96 -8.09
C TYR A 91 0.21 12.43 -9.54
N LEU A 92 -0.21 11.66 -10.57
CA LEU A 92 0.14 11.93 -11.98
C LEU A 92 -0.32 13.33 -12.38
N ARG A 93 -1.33 13.82 -11.67
CA ARG A 93 -1.89 15.14 -11.89
C ARG A 93 -0.99 16.25 -11.37
N LEU A 94 -0.11 15.98 -10.41
CA LEU A 94 0.86 16.95 -9.89
C LEU A 94 2.07 17.13 -10.80
N GLU A 95 2.33 16.21 -11.75
CA GLU A 95 3.51 16.27 -12.63
C GLU A 95 3.54 17.55 -13.47
N THR A 96 2.38 18.01 -13.92
CA THR A 96 2.26 19.23 -14.74
C THR A 96 2.79 20.46 -14.02
N TYR A 97 2.65 20.54 -12.69
CA TYR A 97 3.15 21.68 -11.92
C TYR A 97 4.66 21.84 -12.03
N ILE A 98 5.43 20.76 -12.21
CA ILE A 98 6.89 20.80 -12.38
C ILE A 98 7.28 21.71 -13.55
N HIS A 99 6.45 21.73 -14.59
CA HIS A 99 6.71 22.50 -15.82
C HIS A 99 5.97 23.84 -15.85
N GLU A 100 4.84 23.96 -15.15
CA GLU A 100 3.95 25.12 -15.26
C GLU A 100 4.13 26.17 -14.15
N THR A 101 4.72 25.79 -13.01
CA THR A 101 4.80 26.66 -11.82
C THR A 101 6.19 26.66 -11.20
N SER A 102 6.64 27.84 -10.76
CA SER A 102 7.95 28.00 -10.10
C SER A 102 7.99 27.43 -8.68
N ASN A 103 6.83 27.22 -8.05
CA ASN A 103 6.69 26.70 -6.68
C ASN A 103 6.16 25.26 -6.61
N ALA A 104 6.34 24.48 -7.68
CA ALA A 104 5.86 23.09 -7.77
C ALA A 104 6.30 22.20 -6.58
N ILE A 105 7.55 22.36 -6.14
CA ILE A 105 8.09 21.59 -5.01
C ILE A 105 7.41 21.97 -3.70
N GLU A 106 7.15 23.25 -3.46
CA GLU A 106 6.43 23.72 -2.26
C GLU A 106 5.00 23.20 -2.25
N ILE A 107 4.32 23.21 -3.41
CA ILE A 107 2.98 22.63 -3.57
C ILE A 107 3.02 21.13 -3.26
N PHE A 108 3.99 20.39 -3.79
CA PHE A 108 4.15 18.97 -3.55
C PHE A 108 4.40 18.66 -2.06
N HIS A 109 5.31 19.40 -1.42
CA HIS A 109 5.58 19.26 0.01
C HIS A 109 4.33 19.50 0.84
N ALA A 110 3.66 20.63 0.61
CA ALA A 110 2.42 20.96 1.29
C ALA A 110 1.33 19.91 1.06
N TRP A 111 1.23 19.33 -0.15
CA TRP A 111 0.27 18.26 -0.45
C TRP A 111 0.53 16.97 0.32
N VAL A 112 1.80 16.55 0.42
CA VAL A 112 2.18 15.38 1.25
C VAL A 112 1.83 15.63 2.71
N LEU A 113 2.20 16.79 3.25
CA LEU A 113 1.92 17.15 4.65
C LEU A 113 0.41 17.29 4.91
N ALA A 114 -0.33 17.92 4.00
CA ALA A 114 -1.78 18.07 4.07
C ALA A 114 -2.48 16.71 4.16
N LYS A 115 -2.02 15.71 3.39
CA LYS A 115 -2.54 14.34 3.48
C LYS A 115 -2.28 13.67 4.84
N ILE A 116 -1.12 13.90 5.44
CA ILE A 116 -0.81 13.39 6.78
C ILE A 116 -1.69 14.06 7.84
N VAL A 117 -1.86 15.38 7.75
CA VAL A 117 -2.75 16.16 8.64
C VAL A 117 -4.21 15.70 8.48
N LEU A 118 -4.67 15.50 7.24
CA LEU A 118 -6.01 14.98 6.98
C LEU A 118 -6.21 13.59 7.60
N ALA A 119 -5.22 12.69 7.50
CA ALA A 119 -5.28 11.39 8.18
C ALA A 119 -5.36 11.52 9.71
N CYS A 120 -4.65 12.49 10.30
CA CYS A 120 -4.75 12.78 11.75
C CYS A 120 -6.15 13.27 12.14
N TYR A 121 -6.77 14.10 11.31
CA TYR A 121 -8.13 14.59 11.52
C TYR A 121 -9.18 13.49 11.34
N ASP A 122 -9.14 12.75 10.22
CA ASP A 122 -10.16 11.77 9.89
C ASP A 122 -10.18 10.60 10.89
N ASP A 123 -9.00 10.13 11.35
CA ASP A 123 -8.92 9.00 12.29
C ASP A 123 -9.04 9.42 13.76
N TYR A 124 -8.61 10.63 14.14
CA TYR A 124 -8.47 11.01 15.55
C TYR A 124 -9.07 12.37 15.93
N ASN A 125 -9.67 13.08 14.97
CA ASN A 125 -10.29 14.39 15.14
C ASN A 125 -9.35 15.43 15.79
N ILE A 126 -8.11 15.49 15.30
CA ILE A 126 -7.07 16.41 15.78
C ILE A 126 -6.66 17.34 14.66
N PHE A 127 -6.88 18.63 14.89
CA PHE A 127 -6.53 19.70 13.97
C PHE A 127 -6.32 20.98 14.77
N PRO A 128 -5.06 21.32 15.14
CA PRO A 128 -4.76 22.42 16.06
C PRO A 128 -4.45 23.75 15.37
N PHE A 129 -4.70 23.88 14.06
CA PHE A 129 -4.44 25.13 13.35
C PHE A 129 -5.54 26.16 13.63
N GLU A 130 -5.11 27.41 13.87
CA GLU A 130 -6.03 28.55 14.06
C GLU A 130 -6.25 29.32 12.75
N GLU A 131 -5.23 29.41 11.90
CA GLU A 131 -5.24 30.24 10.68
C GLU A 131 -5.86 29.56 9.45
N ILE A 132 -5.95 28.23 9.47
CA ILE A 132 -6.54 27.43 8.39
C ILE A 132 -7.59 26.48 8.97
N THR A 133 -8.57 26.12 8.17
CA THR A 133 -9.61 25.15 8.53
C THR A 133 -9.33 23.77 7.92
N ILE A 134 -10.02 22.73 8.42
CA ILE A 134 -9.94 21.41 7.79
C ILE A 134 -10.50 21.42 6.36
N ASP A 135 -11.48 22.26 6.08
CA ASP A 135 -12.03 22.42 4.72
C ASP A 135 -11.01 23.04 3.78
N ASP A 136 -10.13 23.92 4.29
CA ASP A 136 -9.01 24.44 3.50
C ASP A 136 -8.03 23.33 3.10
N ILE A 137 -7.71 22.41 4.02
CA ILE A 137 -6.87 21.24 3.72
C ILE A 137 -7.54 20.34 2.68
N LYS A 138 -8.83 20.04 2.85
CA LYS A 138 -9.58 19.18 1.92
C LYS A 138 -9.66 19.80 0.52
N ASN A 139 -10.01 21.08 0.45
CA ASN A 139 -10.10 21.83 -0.80
C ASN A 139 -8.73 21.93 -1.48
N PHE A 140 -7.68 22.21 -0.71
CA PHE A 140 -6.31 22.20 -1.24
C PHE A 140 -5.94 20.86 -1.87
N ILE A 141 -6.13 19.74 -1.15
CA ILE A 141 -5.83 18.40 -1.70
C ILE A 141 -6.62 18.15 -2.99
N LEU A 142 -7.93 18.44 -2.98
CA LEU A 142 -8.80 18.23 -4.13
C LEU A 142 -8.43 19.09 -5.33
N ASP A 143 -8.08 20.36 -5.13
CA ASP A 143 -7.74 21.29 -6.20
C ASP A 143 -6.35 21.00 -6.78
N ILE A 144 -5.35 20.68 -5.94
CA ILE A 144 -4.02 20.25 -6.40
C ILE A 144 -4.12 18.95 -7.19
N GLU A 145 -4.90 17.98 -6.71
CA GLU A 145 -5.19 16.75 -7.46
C GLU A 145 -6.10 16.99 -8.69
N LYS A 146 -6.53 18.21 -8.98
CA LYS A 146 -7.26 18.58 -10.20
C LYS A 146 -6.50 19.59 -11.08
N GLN A 147 -5.22 19.84 -10.78
CA GLN A 147 -4.41 20.85 -11.49
C GLN A 147 -4.99 22.27 -11.41
N ASN A 148 -5.68 22.59 -10.32
CA ASN A 148 -6.42 23.84 -10.14
C ASN A 148 -5.82 24.70 -9.02
N TYR A 149 -4.52 24.95 -9.09
CA TYR A 149 -3.85 25.72 -8.04
C TYR A 149 -4.25 27.21 -8.10
N LYS A 150 -4.55 27.79 -6.94
CA LYS A 150 -4.97 29.17 -6.73
C LYS A 150 -4.19 29.82 -5.59
N THR A 151 -4.10 31.14 -5.60
CA THR A 151 -3.41 31.93 -4.57
C THR A 151 -3.99 31.72 -3.17
N GLU A 152 -5.27 31.39 -3.05
CA GLU A 152 -5.94 31.06 -1.78
C GLU A 152 -5.32 29.86 -1.07
N HIS A 153 -4.65 28.96 -1.81
CA HIS A 153 -3.97 27.80 -1.24
C HIS A 153 -2.65 28.15 -0.56
N ASN A 154 -2.11 29.36 -0.77
CA ASN A 154 -0.85 29.77 -0.16
C ASN A 154 -0.90 29.72 1.35
N LYS A 155 -2.06 29.99 1.96
CA LYS A 155 -2.26 29.87 3.40
C LYS A 155 -1.97 28.45 3.92
N VAL A 156 -2.34 27.42 3.16
CA VAL A 156 -2.06 26.01 3.51
C VAL A 156 -0.57 25.73 3.36
N ILE A 157 0.03 26.17 2.26
CA ILE A 157 1.47 25.99 2.01
C ILE A 157 2.32 26.64 3.11
N THR A 158 1.96 27.85 3.56
CA THR A 158 2.71 28.56 4.60
C THR A 158 2.45 28.03 6.01
N SER A 159 1.29 27.42 6.26
CA SER A 159 0.92 26.89 7.59
C SER A 159 1.51 25.50 7.86
N LEU A 160 1.74 24.70 6.82
CA LEU A 160 2.20 23.32 6.96
C LEU A 160 3.72 23.24 6.88
N SER A 161 4.32 22.60 7.88
CA SER A 161 5.74 22.29 7.93
C SER A 161 5.97 20.88 8.48
N ILE A 162 7.20 20.37 8.36
CA ILE A 162 7.58 19.10 8.96
C ILE A 162 7.34 19.13 10.47
N GLU A 163 7.74 20.22 11.13
CA GLU A 163 7.61 20.41 12.58
C GLU A 163 6.14 20.43 13.02
N SER A 164 5.30 21.25 12.39
CA SER A 164 3.88 21.32 12.75
C SER A 164 3.17 19.98 12.51
N THR A 165 3.56 19.25 11.45
CA THR A 165 3.03 17.91 11.18
C THR A 165 3.48 16.89 12.24
N GLN A 166 4.74 16.95 12.69
CA GLN A 166 5.25 16.09 13.77
C GLN A 166 4.50 16.33 15.08
N ASP A 167 4.26 17.59 15.44
CA ASP A 167 3.54 17.97 16.65
C ASP A 167 2.08 17.47 16.65
N ILE A 168 1.42 17.54 15.49
CA ILE A 168 0.07 17.00 15.30
C ILE A 168 0.06 15.48 15.51
N ILE A 169 1.00 14.77 14.87
CA ILE A 169 1.13 13.31 15.02
C ILE A 169 1.37 12.93 16.48
N ASP A 170 2.25 13.65 17.18
CA ASP A 170 2.55 13.39 18.58
C ASP A 170 1.37 13.72 19.49
N THR A 171 0.59 14.75 19.16
CA THR A 171 -0.68 15.07 19.83
C THR A 171 -1.69 13.94 19.67
N CYS A 172 -1.79 13.35 18.47
CA CYS A 172 -2.60 12.16 18.22
C CYS A 172 -2.15 10.99 19.10
N ALA A 173 -0.86 10.71 19.13
CA ALA A 173 -0.32 9.61 19.93
C ALA A 173 -0.61 9.82 21.42
N ASN A 174 -0.38 11.03 21.93
CA ASN A 174 -0.61 11.39 23.33
C ASN A 174 -2.08 11.25 23.73
N LYS A 175 -3.02 11.82 22.94
CA LYS A 175 -4.46 11.73 23.22
C LYS A 175 -4.98 10.29 23.21
N GLN A 176 -4.38 9.43 22.39
CA GLN A 176 -4.74 8.00 22.30
C GLN A 176 -3.96 7.11 23.29
N GLY A 177 -3.12 7.69 24.15
CA GLY A 177 -2.30 6.95 25.13
C GLY A 177 -1.24 6.06 24.48
N ARG A 178 -0.82 6.35 23.25
CA ARG A 178 0.17 5.59 22.49
C ARG A 178 1.55 6.23 22.63
N LYS A 179 2.57 5.40 22.89
CA LYS A 179 3.96 5.89 23.09
C LYS A 179 4.61 6.42 21.80
N ARG A 180 4.19 5.90 20.65
CA ARG A 180 4.80 6.13 19.34
C ARG A 180 3.77 5.92 18.22
N THR A 181 4.07 6.46 17.04
CA THR A 181 3.27 6.38 15.83
C THR A 181 4.01 5.61 14.73
N VAL A 182 3.26 4.85 13.95
CA VAL A 182 3.69 4.32 12.65
C VAL A 182 2.90 5.03 11.55
N LEU A 183 3.62 5.60 10.59
CA LEU A 183 3.04 6.32 9.46
C LEU A 183 3.26 5.49 8.19
N PHE A 184 2.18 4.96 7.62
CA PHE A 184 2.21 4.17 6.39
C PHE A 184 1.97 5.08 5.19
N PHE A 185 2.94 5.11 4.29
CA PHE A 185 2.88 5.76 3.00
C PHE A 185 2.76 4.68 1.93
N ASP A 186 1.55 4.51 1.42
CA ASP A 186 1.29 3.52 0.38
C ASP A 186 1.28 4.12 -1.02
N ASP A 187 1.70 3.30 -1.96
CA ASP A 187 1.96 3.55 -3.38
C ASP A 187 2.95 4.67 -3.74
N ALA A 188 3.52 5.38 -2.75
CA ALA A 188 4.39 6.56 -2.95
C ALA A 188 5.45 6.43 -4.06
N ALA A 189 6.12 5.28 -4.21
CA ALA A 189 7.21 5.11 -5.17
C ALA A 189 6.82 4.45 -6.51
N LEU A 190 5.64 3.83 -6.63
CA LEU A 190 5.12 3.44 -7.96
C LEU A 190 4.66 4.69 -8.72
N THR A 191 4.28 5.69 -7.93
CA THR A 191 3.38 6.73 -8.33
C THR A 191 4.03 8.09 -8.13
N LEU A 192 5.28 8.31 -8.47
CA LEU A 192 5.86 9.67 -8.45
C LEU A 192 6.89 9.81 -9.57
N THR A 193 7.04 11.01 -10.10
CA THR A 193 8.17 11.34 -10.98
C THR A 193 9.48 11.20 -10.23
N LYS A 194 10.60 11.15 -10.95
CA LYS A 194 11.93 11.10 -10.33
C LYS A 194 12.14 12.26 -9.37
N GLU A 195 11.75 13.45 -9.78
CA GLU A 195 11.85 14.69 -9.03
C GLU A 195 11.03 14.61 -7.73
N TYR A 196 9.74 14.23 -7.82
CA TYR A 196 8.91 14.12 -6.63
C TYR A 196 9.27 12.94 -5.73
N MET A 197 9.80 11.83 -6.26
CA MET A 197 10.31 10.76 -5.42
C MET A 197 11.46 11.25 -4.54
N VAL A 198 12.40 12.03 -5.09
CA VAL A 198 13.50 12.63 -4.32
C VAL A 198 12.96 13.50 -3.18
N GLU A 199 12.03 14.40 -3.51
CA GLU A 199 11.42 15.29 -2.52
C GLU A 199 10.60 14.52 -1.47
N PHE A 200 9.88 13.47 -1.89
CA PHE A 200 9.14 12.60 -0.99
C PHE A 200 10.07 11.91 0.01
N PHE A 201 11.22 11.42 -0.43
CA PHE A 201 12.18 10.78 0.48
C PHE A 201 12.87 11.77 1.42
N ASP A 202 13.03 13.03 1.01
CA ASP A 202 13.45 14.10 1.92
C ASP A 202 12.39 14.35 3.01
N ILE A 203 11.10 14.38 2.68
CA ILE A 203 10.00 14.46 3.66
C ILE A 203 9.97 13.22 4.55
N PHE A 204 10.04 12.02 3.96
CA PHE A 204 10.01 10.73 4.66
C PHE A 204 11.15 10.61 5.68
N ARG A 205 12.35 11.07 5.33
CA ARG A 205 13.49 11.11 6.26
C ARG A 205 13.28 12.15 7.35
N SER A 206 12.78 13.33 7.01
CA SER A 206 12.63 14.47 7.92
C SER A 206 11.49 14.30 8.91
N ILE A 207 10.39 13.63 8.53
CA ILE A 207 9.25 13.37 9.42
C ILE A 207 9.59 12.33 10.51
N LYS A 208 10.62 11.51 10.30
CA LYS A 208 11.06 10.49 11.26
C LYS A 208 11.54 11.13 12.56
N THR A 209 11.03 10.64 13.68
CA THR A 209 11.54 10.97 15.02
C THR A 209 11.76 9.68 15.84
N SER A 210 12.18 9.81 17.09
CA SER A 210 12.20 8.66 18.02
C SER A 210 10.79 8.11 18.29
N ARG A 211 9.75 8.92 18.08
CA ARG A 211 8.34 8.56 18.27
C ARG A 211 7.59 8.29 16.97
N ILE A 212 8.04 8.83 15.84
CA ILE A 212 7.38 8.70 14.54
C ILE A 212 8.21 7.80 13.63
N SER A 213 7.65 6.63 13.28
CA SER A 213 8.34 5.61 12.49
C SER A 213 7.67 5.44 11.12
N PRO A 214 8.13 6.16 10.07
CA PRO A 214 7.51 6.11 8.76
C PRO A 214 7.80 4.78 8.05
N LYS A 215 6.90 4.36 7.16
CA LYS A 215 6.96 3.13 6.36
C LYS A 215 6.51 3.46 4.94
N ALA A 216 7.28 3.11 3.93
CA ALA A 216 6.93 3.39 2.54
C ALA A 216 7.03 2.13 1.69
N SER A 217 6.12 1.95 0.72
CA SER A 217 6.21 0.90 -0.28
C SER A 217 7.11 1.36 -1.43
N VAL A 218 8.08 0.53 -1.80
CA VAL A 218 9.08 0.85 -2.84
C VAL A 218 9.25 -0.28 -3.84
N TYR A 219 9.76 0.09 -5.02
CA TYR A 219 9.86 -0.76 -6.19
C TYR A 219 11.33 -0.89 -6.60
N PRO A 220 11.87 -2.12 -6.66
CA PRO A 220 13.23 -2.36 -7.14
C PRO A 220 13.47 -1.76 -8.52
N GLY A 221 14.61 -1.10 -8.70
CA GLY A 221 15.05 -0.58 -10.00
C GLY A 221 14.40 0.73 -10.46
N THR A 222 13.19 1.06 -10.00
CA THR A 222 12.48 2.28 -10.44
C THR A 222 12.49 3.41 -9.42
N THR A 223 12.48 3.07 -8.12
CA THR A 223 12.43 4.07 -7.03
C THR A 223 13.67 4.95 -7.02
N GLN A 224 13.49 6.27 -7.07
CA GLN A 224 14.57 7.26 -6.97
C GLN A 224 14.58 7.91 -5.59
N TYR A 225 15.64 7.67 -4.81
CA TYR A 225 15.74 8.18 -3.43
C TYR A 225 16.33 9.59 -3.34
N GLY A 226 17.12 9.99 -4.33
CA GLY A 226 17.90 11.23 -4.29
C GLY A 226 19.19 11.14 -3.48
N PRO A 227 20.03 12.18 -3.54
CA PRO A 227 21.38 12.15 -2.98
C PRO A 227 21.42 12.20 -1.45
N ARG A 228 20.32 12.62 -0.81
CA ARG A 228 20.22 12.84 0.65
C ARG A 228 19.63 11.66 1.40
N PHE A 229 19.22 10.61 0.68
CA PHE A 229 18.55 9.46 1.27
C PHE A 229 19.36 8.18 0.99
N HIS A 230 19.84 7.57 2.06
CA HIS A 230 20.68 6.38 2.03
C HIS A 230 19.91 5.18 2.60
N VAL A 231 19.50 4.27 1.71
CA VAL A 231 18.90 2.99 2.10
C VAL A 231 19.87 2.23 3.01
N GLY A 232 19.37 1.70 4.12
CA GLY A 232 20.14 1.04 5.18
C GLY A 232 20.55 1.95 6.34
N GLN A 233 20.78 3.25 6.08
CA GLN A 233 21.07 4.24 7.13
C GLN A 233 19.82 5.02 7.53
N ASP A 234 19.11 5.56 6.53
CA ASP A 234 17.90 6.34 6.77
C ASP A 234 16.67 5.46 6.99
N ALA A 235 16.60 4.33 6.28
CA ALA A 235 15.52 3.35 6.39
C ALA A 235 15.99 1.92 6.11
N GLU A 236 15.44 0.96 6.86
CA GLU A 236 15.70 -0.47 6.67
C GLU A 236 14.87 -1.02 5.49
N PRO A 237 15.49 -1.65 4.47
CA PRO A 237 14.74 -2.36 3.45
C PRO A 237 14.17 -3.67 4.02
N VAL A 238 12.88 -3.90 3.77
CA VAL A 238 12.15 -5.13 4.12
C VAL A 238 11.69 -5.76 2.83
N MET A 239 12.41 -6.80 2.40
CA MET A 239 12.06 -7.58 1.22
C MET A 239 10.80 -8.38 1.49
N ILE A 240 9.78 -8.22 0.65
CA ILE A 240 8.53 -8.99 0.74
C ILE A 240 8.34 -10.00 -0.39
N TRP A 241 9.13 -9.88 -1.45
CA TRP A 241 9.07 -10.78 -2.59
C TRP A 241 9.56 -12.18 -2.16
N GLN A 242 8.81 -13.22 -2.50
CA GLN A 242 9.22 -14.59 -2.21
C GLN A 242 10.14 -15.09 -3.31
N GLU A 243 11.31 -15.60 -2.91
CA GLU A 243 12.21 -16.29 -3.81
C GLU A 243 11.68 -17.70 -4.06
N VAL A 244 11.72 -18.13 -5.32
CA VAL A 244 11.11 -19.39 -5.77
C VAL A 244 11.85 -20.64 -5.27
N ASP A 245 13.08 -20.47 -4.79
CA ASP A 245 13.94 -21.53 -4.25
C ASP A 245 13.74 -21.77 -2.75
N GLN A 246 12.97 -20.92 -2.07
CA GLN A 246 12.67 -21.08 -0.65
C GLN A 246 11.80 -22.32 -0.42
N SER A 247 12.16 -23.11 0.59
CA SER A 247 11.46 -24.37 0.89
C SER A 247 9.97 -24.21 1.21
N ASP A 248 9.56 -23.02 1.68
CA ASP A 248 8.17 -22.73 2.06
C ASP A 248 7.39 -21.97 0.98
N TYR A 249 7.99 -21.74 -0.19
CA TYR A 249 7.41 -20.94 -1.27
C TYR A 249 6.04 -21.47 -1.73
N ILE A 250 5.95 -22.77 -2.00
CA ILE A 250 4.71 -23.40 -2.47
C ILE A 250 3.61 -23.27 -1.43
N ASN A 251 3.90 -23.57 -0.15
CA ASN A 251 2.93 -23.48 0.93
C ASN A 251 2.42 -22.06 1.11
N PHE A 252 3.33 -21.07 1.09
CA PHE A 252 2.98 -19.66 1.16
C PHE A 252 1.99 -19.25 0.06
N MET A 253 2.24 -19.66 -1.18
CA MET A 253 1.37 -19.34 -2.31
C MET A 253 0.02 -20.05 -2.22
N LEU A 254 0.01 -21.33 -1.81
CA LEU A 254 -1.23 -22.08 -1.60
C LEU A 254 -2.10 -21.46 -0.50
N GLU A 255 -1.50 -21.02 0.62
CA GLU A 255 -2.23 -20.35 1.70
C GLU A 255 -2.91 -19.07 1.23
N LEU A 256 -2.25 -18.26 0.39
CA LEU A 256 -2.82 -17.03 -0.17
C LEU A 256 -4.11 -17.27 -0.95
N VAL A 257 -4.13 -18.30 -1.80
CA VAL A 257 -5.32 -18.66 -2.60
C VAL A 257 -6.37 -19.34 -1.73
N LYS A 258 -5.97 -20.20 -0.80
CA LYS A 258 -6.89 -20.90 0.10
C LYS A 258 -7.70 -19.94 0.97
N GLU A 259 -7.07 -18.90 1.51
CA GLU A 259 -7.80 -17.91 2.33
C GLU A 259 -8.70 -17.01 1.46
N ARG A 260 -8.33 -16.78 0.20
CA ARG A 260 -9.02 -15.88 -0.73
C ARG A 260 -10.23 -16.53 -1.42
N PHE A 261 -10.14 -17.77 -1.85
CA PHE A 261 -11.17 -18.48 -2.59
C PHE A 261 -11.89 -19.49 -1.68
N ASN A 262 -13.16 -19.26 -1.37
CA ASN A 262 -13.94 -20.19 -0.55
C ASN A 262 -14.12 -21.55 -1.25
N ASN A 263 -14.22 -21.54 -2.58
CA ASN A 263 -14.18 -22.71 -3.44
C ASN A 263 -12.92 -22.66 -4.29
N ILE A 264 -11.83 -23.29 -3.82
CA ILE A 264 -10.64 -23.49 -4.63
C ILE A 264 -11.11 -24.19 -5.92
N PRO A 265 -10.87 -23.62 -7.12
CA PRO A 265 -11.17 -24.34 -8.35
C PRO A 265 -10.48 -25.70 -8.25
N GLN A 266 -11.14 -26.79 -8.65
CA GLN A 266 -10.53 -28.12 -8.60
C GLN A 266 -9.40 -28.21 -9.64
N ILE A 267 -8.26 -27.58 -9.32
CA ILE A 267 -7.04 -27.61 -10.08
C ILE A 267 -6.25 -28.80 -9.55
N ASP A 268 -5.77 -29.60 -10.49
CA ASP A 268 -4.86 -30.69 -10.19
C ASP A 268 -3.62 -30.18 -9.45
N THR A 269 -3.14 -30.95 -8.46
CA THR A 269 -2.01 -30.53 -7.60
C THR A 269 -0.76 -30.20 -8.42
N GLU A 270 -0.45 -31.00 -9.46
CA GLU A 270 0.72 -30.78 -10.31
C GLU A 270 0.57 -29.51 -11.14
N ILE A 271 -0.61 -29.30 -11.72
CA ILE A 271 -0.91 -28.07 -12.48
C ILE A 271 -0.83 -26.86 -11.56
N ASN A 272 -1.36 -26.95 -10.36
CA ASN A 272 -1.33 -25.83 -9.42
C ASN A 272 0.11 -25.45 -9.02
N GLN A 273 0.98 -26.44 -8.81
CA GLN A 273 2.41 -26.19 -8.58
C GLN A 273 3.06 -25.50 -9.79
N LEU A 274 2.73 -25.91 -11.02
CA LEU A 274 3.22 -25.23 -12.22
C LEU A 274 2.76 -23.77 -12.30
N LEU A 275 1.49 -23.49 -11.97
CA LEU A 275 0.96 -22.11 -11.92
C LEU A 275 1.65 -21.28 -10.83
N ILE A 276 1.96 -21.89 -9.68
CA ILE A 276 2.75 -21.24 -8.62
C ILE A 276 4.13 -20.86 -9.14
N TYR A 277 4.86 -21.77 -9.77
CA TYR A 277 6.18 -21.44 -10.33
C TYR A 277 6.09 -20.39 -11.45
N ALA A 278 5.09 -20.49 -12.33
CA ALA A 278 4.85 -19.51 -13.40
C ALA A 278 4.52 -18.10 -12.88
N SER A 279 4.13 -17.96 -11.60
CA SER A 279 3.87 -16.66 -10.98
C SER A 279 5.12 -15.94 -10.47
N PHE A 280 6.29 -16.59 -10.46
CA PHE A 280 7.58 -16.02 -10.03
C PHE A 280 7.54 -15.27 -8.68
N GLY A 281 6.85 -15.83 -7.68
CA GLY A 281 6.80 -15.22 -6.35
C GLY A 281 5.84 -14.04 -6.22
N ILE A 282 4.99 -13.79 -7.22
CA ILE A 282 4.05 -12.66 -7.26
C ILE A 282 2.62 -13.16 -6.99
N PRO A 283 2.05 -12.90 -5.79
CA PRO A 283 0.70 -13.31 -5.42
C PRO A 283 -0.37 -12.95 -6.44
N ARG A 284 -0.37 -11.70 -6.95
CA ARG A 284 -1.34 -11.25 -7.95
C ARG A 284 -1.23 -12.05 -9.26
N ALA A 285 -0.02 -12.37 -9.70
CA ALA A 285 0.17 -13.17 -10.91
C ALA A 285 -0.40 -14.58 -10.71
N TYR A 286 -0.18 -15.17 -9.55
CA TYR A 286 -0.73 -16.48 -9.22
C TYR A 286 -2.26 -16.50 -9.20
N ILE A 287 -2.89 -15.52 -8.54
CA ILE A 287 -4.36 -15.36 -8.52
C ILE A 287 -4.91 -15.26 -9.95
N ASN A 288 -4.28 -14.45 -10.81
CA ASN A 288 -4.72 -14.27 -12.20
C ASN A 288 -4.54 -15.54 -13.04
N LEU A 289 -3.46 -16.29 -12.81
CA LEU A 289 -3.22 -17.58 -13.47
C LEU A 289 -4.26 -18.64 -13.04
N VAL A 290 -4.59 -18.71 -11.75
CA VAL A 290 -5.64 -19.59 -11.21
C VAL A 290 -7.00 -19.25 -11.81
N ARG A 291 -7.33 -17.95 -11.90
CA ARG A 291 -8.56 -17.47 -12.53
C ARG A 291 -8.63 -17.87 -14.00
N ALA A 292 -7.61 -17.51 -14.78
CA ALA A 292 -7.55 -17.82 -16.22
C ALA A 292 -7.64 -19.32 -16.49
N TYR A 293 -6.99 -20.14 -15.66
CA TYR A 293 -7.09 -21.60 -15.76
C TYR A 293 -8.52 -22.12 -15.48
N SER A 294 -9.21 -21.50 -14.52
CA SER A 294 -10.57 -21.88 -14.13
C SER A 294 -11.61 -21.47 -15.17
N GLU A 295 -11.42 -20.32 -15.81
CA GLU A 295 -12.28 -19.78 -16.87
C GLU A 295 -11.99 -20.39 -18.26
N SER A 296 -10.87 -21.11 -18.42
CA SER A 296 -10.48 -21.71 -19.69
C SER A 296 -11.44 -22.81 -20.18
N ASN A 297 -11.88 -22.66 -21.43
CA ASN A 297 -12.75 -23.61 -22.15
C ASN A 297 -11.98 -24.79 -22.80
N ALA A 298 -10.65 -24.87 -22.68
CA ALA A 298 -9.89 -25.93 -23.32
C ALA A 298 -10.20 -27.32 -22.71
N LYS A 299 -10.11 -28.38 -23.52
CA LYS A 299 -10.65 -29.70 -23.13
C LYS A 299 -9.75 -30.51 -22.21
N THR A 300 -8.42 -30.32 -22.28
CA THR A 300 -7.45 -31.10 -21.49
C THR A 300 -6.69 -30.22 -20.51
N LYS A 301 -6.22 -30.78 -19.39
CA LYS A 301 -5.42 -30.05 -18.38
C LYS A 301 -4.21 -29.36 -19.00
N GLN A 302 -3.48 -30.07 -19.87
CA GLN A 302 -2.31 -29.56 -20.57
C GLN A 302 -2.66 -28.42 -21.53
N SER A 303 -3.72 -28.57 -22.33
CA SER A 303 -4.13 -27.53 -23.28
C SER A 303 -4.61 -26.27 -22.55
N LYS A 304 -5.34 -26.42 -21.42
CA LYS A 304 -5.71 -25.30 -20.54
C LYS A 304 -4.48 -24.58 -20.03
N PHE A 305 -3.53 -25.30 -19.45
CA PHE A 305 -2.31 -24.73 -18.90
C PHE A 305 -1.50 -23.98 -19.96
N ASN A 306 -1.20 -24.61 -21.09
CA ASN A 306 -0.41 -24.00 -22.16
C ASN A 306 -1.05 -22.71 -22.66
N MET A 307 -2.37 -22.71 -22.90
CA MET A 307 -3.10 -21.54 -23.37
C MET A 307 -3.00 -20.37 -22.38
N VAL A 308 -3.21 -20.64 -21.08
CA VAL A 308 -3.10 -19.62 -20.02
C VAL A 308 -1.70 -19.02 -19.94
N ILE A 309 -0.67 -19.86 -20.05
CA ILE A 309 0.73 -19.41 -20.02
C ILE A 309 1.07 -18.60 -21.28
N GLU A 310 0.67 -19.07 -22.46
CA GLU A 310 0.90 -18.37 -23.73
C GLU A 310 0.25 -16.98 -23.74
N GLU A 311 -1.01 -16.88 -23.31
CA GLU A 311 -1.72 -15.61 -23.16
C GLU A 311 -1.02 -14.69 -22.16
N ARG A 312 -0.57 -15.22 -21.02
CA ARG A 312 0.14 -14.44 -20.01
C ARG A 312 1.49 -13.91 -20.52
N CYS A 313 2.25 -14.75 -21.23
CA CYS A 313 3.52 -14.36 -21.84
C CYS A 313 3.31 -13.27 -22.89
N LYS A 314 2.29 -13.41 -23.74
CA LYS A 314 1.94 -12.39 -24.74
C LYS A 314 1.60 -11.06 -24.07
N TYR A 315 0.74 -11.08 -23.05
CA TYR A 315 0.38 -9.87 -22.29
C TYR A 315 1.62 -9.17 -21.70
N LEU A 316 2.52 -9.93 -21.06
CA LEU A 316 3.73 -9.37 -20.44
C LEU A 316 4.70 -8.81 -21.49
N TYR A 317 4.80 -9.45 -22.64
CA TYR A 317 5.61 -8.98 -23.75
C TYR A 317 5.06 -7.68 -24.34
N ASP A 318 3.74 -7.61 -24.54
CA ASP A 318 3.06 -6.41 -25.03
C ASP A 318 3.21 -5.24 -24.02
N GLU A 319 3.08 -5.50 -22.71
CA GLU A 319 3.32 -4.51 -21.62
C GLU A 319 4.77 -4.02 -21.58
N TYR A 320 5.74 -4.88 -21.91
CA TYR A 320 7.16 -4.49 -21.93
C TYR A 320 7.51 -3.59 -23.13
N ILE A 321 6.82 -3.75 -24.25
CA ILE A 321 7.09 -2.98 -25.49
C ILE A 321 6.34 -1.65 -25.52
N SER A 322 5.22 -1.53 -24.80
CA SER A 322 4.40 -0.31 -24.71
C SER A 322 5.06 0.79 -23.89
#